data_AF-H0QVG2-F1
#
_entry.id   AF-H0QVG2-F1
#
_cell.length_a   1.000
_cell.length_b   1.000
_cell.length_c   1.000
_cell.angle_alpha   90.00
_cell.angle_beta   90.00
_cell.angle_gamma   90.00
#
_symmetry.space_group_name_H-M   'P 1'
#
loop_
_entity.id
_entity.type
_entity.pdbx_description
1 polymer ?
#
loop_
_entity_poly.entity_id
_entity_poly.type
_entity_poly.pdbx_seq_one_letter_code
_entity_poly.pdbx_strand_id
1 'polypeptide(L)'
;MGIGDPQPGQLLVVEGVAPQPNYLQVCSAAEPNRIYCTADTLDYVLGLIVEYTALGASGLRVRQPVVNEWAIVGTERKRRRRLKRFDAIDFDWDTVESVESEVFDDEVTFVADGERGAGRIRVQGYLNPSDGQFHWAGTAYGDDIRRWRDARVREVEITAVSGRTASARLTDVTQWGTVRLVGVGSPPF
;
A
#
# COMPACT_ATOMS: atom_id res chain seq x y z
N MET A 1 -0.59 20.68 31.04
CA MET A 1 -1.56 19.96 30.18
C MET A 1 -0.92 19.88 28.81
N GLY A 2 -0.11 18.85 28.56
CA GLY A 2 0.69 18.75 27.34
C GLY A 2 -0.17 18.29 26.18
N ILE A 3 -0.28 19.11 25.14
CA ILE A 3 -0.77 18.68 23.83
C ILE A 3 0.37 17.84 23.26
N GLY A 4 0.28 16.52 23.40
CA GLY A 4 1.23 15.61 22.76
C GLY A 4 1.05 15.72 21.26
N ASP A 5 2.16 15.81 20.53
CA ASP A 5 2.14 15.61 19.07
C ASP A 5 1.39 14.31 18.76
N PRO A 6 0.50 14.31 17.75
CA PRO A 6 -0.23 13.10 17.37
C PRO A 6 0.77 12.00 17.01
N GLN A 7 0.57 10.82 17.62
CA GLN A 7 1.32 9.62 17.28
C GLN A 7 1.14 9.32 15.78
N PRO A 8 2.17 8.86 15.07
CA PRO A 8 2.02 8.35 13.71
C PRO A 8 0.93 7.27 13.68
N GLY A 9 -0.10 7.43 12.84
CA GLY A 9 -1.19 6.44 12.69
C GLY A 9 -2.48 6.71 13.49
N GLN A 10 -2.78 7.97 13.85
CA GLN A 10 -4.10 8.32 14.37
C GLN A 10 -4.89 9.20 13.39
N LEU A 11 -6.13 8.81 13.12
CA LEU A 11 -7.09 9.62 12.39
C LEU A 11 -7.45 10.87 13.21
N LEU A 12 -7.07 12.05 12.69
CA LEU A 12 -7.36 13.34 13.28
C LEU A 12 -8.53 13.99 12.56
N VAL A 13 -9.63 14.21 13.27
CA VAL A 13 -10.78 15.00 12.77
C VAL A 13 -10.69 16.41 13.33
N VAL A 14 -10.60 17.40 12.46
CA VAL A 14 -10.53 18.83 12.83
C VAL A 14 -11.72 19.59 12.25
N GLU A 15 -12.14 20.64 12.95
CA GLU A 15 -13.14 21.55 12.42
C GLU A 15 -12.56 22.41 11.30
N GLY A 16 -13.30 22.58 10.21
CA GLY A 16 -12.95 23.47 9.10
C GLY A 16 -12.95 22.78 7.75
N VAL A 17 -12.23 23.39 6.80
CA VAL A 17 -12.19 22.97 5.39
C VAL A 17 -10.77 22.57 5.01
N ALA A 18 -10.64 21.45 4.31
CA ALA A 18 -9.34 20.95 3.86
C ALA A 18 -8.63 21.93 2.90
N PRO A 19 -7.30 22.09 3.02
CA PRO A 19 -6.52 22.96 2.15
C PRO A 19 -6.53 22.45 0.70
N GLN A 20 -6.46 23.37 -0.27
CA GLN A 20 -6.39 23.01 -1.68
C GLN A 20 -4.99 22.48 -2.06
N PRO A 21 -4.88 21.49 -2.97
CA PRO A 21 -6.00 20.75 -3.57
C PRO A 21 -6.63 19.77 -2.56
N ASN A 22 -7.97 19.77 -2.48
CA ASN A 22 -8.73 18.89 -1.60
C ASN A 22 -9.73 18.01 -2.36
N TYR A 23 -10.26 17.03 -1.66
CA TYR A 23 -11.44 16.28 -2.05
C TYR A 23 -12.63 16.64 -1.17
N LEU A 24 -13.71 17.10 -1.79
CA LEU A 24 -14.98 17.46 -1.15
C LEU A 24 -14.89 18.47 0.01
N GLN A 25 -13.78 19.19 0.17
CA GLN A 25 -13.44 19.99 1.36
C GLN A 25 -13.20 19.19 2.65
N VAL A 26 -13.18 17.85 2.56
CA VAL A 26 -13.06 16.92 3.68
C VAL A 26 -11.60 16.49 3.92
N CYS A 27 -10.79 16.35 2.89
CA CYS A 27 -9.41 15.85 3.02
C CYS A 27 -8.51 16.36 1.89
N SER A 28 -7.20 16.29 2.11
CA SER A 28 -6.18 16.57 1.10
C SER A 28 -5.20 15.39 1.01
N ALA A 29 -4.73 15.06 -0.19
CA ALA A 29 -3.73 13.99 -0.37
C ALA A 29 -2.36 14.34 0.26
N ALA A 30 -2.10 15.63 0.53
CA ALA A 30 -0.91 16.13 1.19
C ALA A 30 -0.93 15.97 2.72
N GLU A 31 -2.11 15.77 3.31
CA GLU A 31 -2.32 15.63 4.75
C GLU A 31 -3.03 14.31 5.05
N PRO A 32 -2.33 13.16 4.91
CA PRO A 32 -2.90 11.86 5.26
C PRO A 32 -3.31 11.84 6.74
N ASN A 33 -4.30 11.01 7.07
CA ASN A 33 -4.87 10.90 8.42
C ASN A 33 -5.52 12.16 8.98
N ARG A 34 -5.63 13.26 8.22
CA ARG A 34 -6.31 14.48 8.64
C ARG A 34 -7.61 14.70 7.88
N ILE A 35 -8.71 14.67 8.60
CA ILE A 35 -10.06 14.89 8.10
C ILE A 35 -10.59 16.21 8.62
N TYR A 36 -11.08 17.03 7.71
CA TYR A 36 -11.71 18.31 7.96
C TYR A 36 -13.22 18.10 7.96
N CYS A 37 -13.87 18.53 9.03
CA CYS A 37 -15.29 18.37 9.23
C CYS A 37 -15.96 19.72 9.46
N THR A 38 -17.05 19.94 8.73
CA THR A 38 -18.01 21.02 8.92
C THR A 38 -19.38 20.40 9.16
N ALA A 39 -20.38 21.24 9.48
CA ALA A 39 -21.74 20.78 9.67
C ALA A 39 -22.33 20.10 8.40
N ASP A 40 -21.92 20.52 7.19
CA ASP A 40 -22.40 19.96 5.93
C ASP A 40 -21.67 18.69 5.47
N THR A 41 -20.58 18.30 6.13
CA THR A 41 -19.83 17.07 5.82
C THR A 41 -19.96 16.00 6.89
N LEU A 42 -20.67 16.28 8.00
CA LEU A 42 -20.73 15.42 9.17
C LEU A 42 -21.13 13.98 8.83
N ASP A 43 -22.21 13.77 8.08
CA ASP A 43 -22.69 12.42 7.73
C ASP A 43 -21.67 11.65 6.86
N TYR A 44 -20.98 12.36 5.97
CA TYR A 44 -19.94 11.77 5.14
C TYR A 44 -18.72 11.36 5.98
N VAL A 45 -18.31 12.23 6.91
CA VAL A 45 -17.21 11.96 7.86
C VAL A 45 -17.58 10.83 8.82
N LEU A 46 -18.82 10.74 9.28
CA LEU A 46 -19.30 9.61 10.08
C LEU A 46 -19.21 8.30 9.30
N GLY A 47 -19.62 8.29 8.02
CA GLY A 47 -19.45 7.11 7.16
C GLY A 47 -17.98 6.69 7.02
N LEU A 48 -17.08 7.67 6.87
CA LEU A 48 -15.63 7.44 6.83
C LEU A 48 -15.12 6.82 8.13
N ILE A 49 -15.51 7.35 9.29
CA ILE A 49 -15.07 6.85 10.60
C ILE A 49 -15.61 5.43 10.85
N VAL A 50 -16.85 5.15 10.45
CA VAL A 50 -17.44 3.81 10.54
C VAL A 50 -16.62 2.83 9.72
N GLU A 51 -16.27 3.17 8.47
CA GLU A 51 -15.42 2.32 7.62
C GLU A 51 -14.02 2.15 8.21
N TYR A 52 -13.38 3.23 8.64
CA TYR A 52 -12.06 3.22 9.29
C TYR A 52 -12.03 2.25 10.48
N THR A 53 -13.08 2.29 11.30
CA THR A 53 -13.22 1.42 12.49
C THR A 53 -13.51 -0.02 12.09
N ALA A 54 -14.39 -0.23 11.10
CA ALA A 54 -14.77 -1.56 10.62
C ALA A 54 -13.59 -2.32 9.99
N LEU A 55 -12.71 -1.60 9.28
CA LEU A 55 -11.50 -2.16 8.69
C LEU A 55 -10.35 -2.34 9.69
N GLY A 56 -10.47 -1.81 10.92
CA GLY A 56 -9.34 -1.75 11.85
C GLY A 56 -8.16 -0.95 11.27
N ALA A 57 -8.47 0.11 10.52
CA ALA A 57 -7.46 0.95 9.90
C ALA A 57 -6.66 1.72 10.96
N SER A 58 -5.36 1.84 10.70
CA SER A 58 -4.39 2.66 11.40
C SER A 58 -4.02 3.93 10.60
N GLY A 59 -4.45 4.00 9.35
CA GLY A 59 -4.29 5.19 8.52
C GLY A 59 -5.22 5.19 7.33
N LEU A 60 -5.35 6.35 6.70
CA LEU A 60 -6.04 6.53 5.44
C LEU A 60 -5.49 7.74 4.70
N ARG A 61 -5.62 7.70 3.38
CA ARG A 61 -5.43 8.88 2.52
C ARG A 61 -6.42 8.87 1.38
N VAL A 62 -6.85 10.06 0.95
CA VAL A 62 -7.58 10.18 -0.31
C VAL A 62 -6.63 9.93 -1.48
N ARG A 63 -7.10 9.18 -2.48
CA ARG A 63 -6.31 8.81 -3.64
C ARG A 63 -5.96 10.04 -4.48
N GLN A 64 -4.68 10.19 -4.84
CA GLN A 64 -4.22 11.34 -5.65
C GLN A 64 -4.99 11.49 -6.98
N PRO A 65 -5.31 10.42 -7.73
CA PRO A 65 -6.15 10.54 -8.93
C PRO A 65 -7.54 11.12 -8.67
N VAL A 66 -8.15 10.81 -7.52
CA VAL A 66 -9.47 11.32 -7.12
C VAL A 66 -9.39 12.82 -6.84
N VAL A 67 -8.36 13.28 -6.13
CA VAL A 67 -8.10 14.72 -5.90
C VAL A 67 -7.87 15.45 -7.22
N ASN A 68 -7.06 14.87 -8.11
CA ASN A 68 -6.74 15.48 -9.41
C ASN A 68 -8.00 15.61 -10.30
N GLU A 69 -8.79 14.53 -10.40
CA GLU A 69 -10.06 14.57 -11.13
C GLU A 69 -10.99 15.62 -10.52
N TRP A 70 -11.13 15.62 -9.19
CA TRP A 70 -11.98 16.55 -8.48
C TRP A 70 -11.57 18.02 -8.67
N ALA A 71 -10.27 18.32 -8.69
CA ALA A 71 -9.77 19.66 -8.96
C ALA A 71 -10.17 20.18 -10.34
N ILE A 72 -10.33 19.28 -11.33
CA ILE A 72 -10.73 19.62 -12.70
C ILE A 72 -12.25 19.73 -12.82
N VAL A 73 -12.99 18.75 -12.28
CA VAL A 73 -14.42 18.57 -12.58
C VAL A 73 -15.35 18.97 -11.43
N GLY A 74 -14.78 19.31 -10.27
CA GLY A 74 -15.48 19.58 -9.01
C GLY A 74 -16.34 20.83 -9.10
N THR A 75 -17.57 20.72 -8.60
CA THR A 75 -18.51 21.84 -8.47
C THR A 75 -19.31 21.65 -7.19
N GLU A 76 -19.88 22.72 -6.64
CA GLU A 76 -20.71 22.64 -5.43
C GLU A 76 -21.92 21.69 -5.61
N ARG A 77 -22.53 21.67 -6.81
CA ARG A 77 -23.60 20.72 -7.14
C ARG A 77 -23.13 19.26 -7.08
N LYS A 78 -21.95 18.96 -7.64
CA LYS A 78 -21.38 17.60 -7.58
C LYS A 78 -20.95 17.26 -6.15
N ARG A 79 -20.46 18.23 -5.39
CA ARG A 79 -20.00 18.06 -4.01
C ARG A 79 -21.17 17.60 -3.15
N ARG A 80 -22.28 18.35 -3.16
CA ARG A 80 -23.52 17.98 -2.48
C ARG A 80 -24.07 16.62 -2.85
N ARG A 81 -23.82 16.14 -4.08
CA ARG A 81 -24.22 14.80 -4.52
C ARG A 81 -23.32 13.72 -3.94
N ARG A 82 -22.00 13.90 -3.99
CA ARG A 82 -21.02 12.95 -3.46
C ARG A 82 -21.07 12.87 -1.92
N LEU A 83 -21.36 13.98 -1.24
CA LEU A 83 -21.52 14.00 0.21
C LEU A 83 -22.72 13.18 0.74
N LYS A 84 -23.69 12.81 -0.12
CA LYS A 84 -24.86 12.02 0.32
C LYS A 84 -24.52 10.61 0.78
N ARG A 85 -23.39 10.06 0.34
CA ARG A 85 -22.97 8.71 0.68
C ARG A 85 -21.46 8.66 0.70
N PHE A 86 -20.90 8.20 1.81
CA PHE A 86 -19.49 7.88 1.89
C PHE A 86 -19.12 6.78 0.88
N ASP A 87 -18.01 6.96 0.18
CA ASP A 87 -17.49 6.00 -0.78
C ASP A 87 -16.04 5.64 -0.41
N ALA A 88 -15.85 4.42 0.07
CA ALA A 88 -14.56 3.94 0.54
C ALA A 88 -13.52 3.81 -0.57
N ILE A 89 -13.95 3.69 -1.85
CA ILE A 89 -13.05 3.50 -3.01
C ILE A 89 -12.20 4.74 -3.33
N ASP A 90 -12.62 5.90 -2.83
CA ASP A 90 -11.91 7.17 -2.99
C ASP A 90 -10.63 7.23 -2.13
N PHE A 91 -10.47 6.28 -1.20
CA PHE A 91 -9.42 6.25 -0.19
C PHE A 91 -8.55 5.00 -0.29
N ASP A 92 -7.27 5.18 0.02
CA ASP A 92 -6.37 4.08 0.39
C ASP A 92 -6.38 3.99 1.93
N TRP A 93 -6.40 2.77 2.46
CA TRP A 93 -6.51 2.49 3.90
C TRP A 93 -5.28 1.72 4.36
N ASP A 94 -4.64 2.22 5.42
CA ASP A 94 -3.51 1.55 6.06
C ASP A 94 -4.05 0.73 7.23
N THR A 95 -4.32 -0.57 7.06
CA THR A 95 -4.73 -1.48 8.14
C THR A 95 -3.52 -2.09 8.84
N VAL A 96 -3.69 -2.65 10.06
CA VAL A 96 -2.60 -3.32 10.79
C VAL A 96 -1.96 -4.45 9.96
N GLU A 97 -2.69 -5.06 9.04
CA GLU A 97 -2.17 -6.07 8.11
C GLU A 97 -1.31 -5.48 6.95
N SER A 98 -1.36 -4.16 6.76
CA SER A 98 -0.52 -3.39 5.83
C SER A 98 0.67 -2.69 6.50
N VAL A 99 0.74 -2.70 7.84
CA VAL A 99 1.86 -2.12 8.61
C VAL A 99 3.02 -3.10 8.61
N GLU A 100 3.98 -2.82 7.72
CA GLU A 100 5.39 -3.26 7.72
C GLU A 100 5.66 -4.64 8.34
N SER A 101 5.70 -5.70 7.51
CA SER A 101 6.51 -6.85 7.89
C SER A 101 7.97 -6.38 8.03
N GLU A 102 8.70 -6.95 8.99
CA GLU A 102 10.15 -6.78 9.06
C GLU A 102 10.77 -7.07 7.69
N VAL A 103 11.74 -6.25 7.27
CA VAL A 103 12.41 -6.44 5.98
C VAL A 103 13.24 -7.71 6.09
N PHE A 104 12.83 -8.75 5.37
CA PHE A 104 13.63 -9.95 5.25
C PHE A 104 14.77 -9.70 4.27
N ASP A 105 15.99 -9.86 4.75
CA ASP A 105 17.20 -9.60 3.99
C ASP A 105 18.24 -10.71 4.22
N ASP A 106 18.14 -11.78 3.44
CA ASP A 106 18.92 -13.00 3.66
C ASP A 106 19.26 -13.73 2.34
N GLU A 107 20.21 -14.66 2.44
CA GLU A 107 20.58 -15.58 1.38
C GLU A 107 19.47 -16.61 1.14
N VAL A 108 19.26 -16.96 -0.12
CA VAL A 108 18.24 -17.90 -0.56
C VAL A 108 18.75 -18.71 -1.75
N THR A 109 18.16 -19.90 -1.94
CA THR A 109 18.30 -20.67 -3.17
C THR A 109 17.11 -20.40 -4.08
N PHE A 110 17.37 -20.11 -5.34
CA PHE A 110 16.36 -20.01 -6.38
C PHE A 110 16.36 -21.28 -7.24
N VAL A 111 15.17 -21.67 -7.70
CA VAL A 111 14.99 -22.69 -8.74
C VAL A 111 14.17 -22.08 -9.87
N ALA A 112 14.69 -22.18 -11.10
CA ALA A 112 14.02 -21.76 -12.32
C ALA A 112 14.28 -22.78 -13.42
N ASP A 113 13.24 -23.26 -14.10
CA ASP A 113 13.36 -24.23 -15.21
C ASP A 113 14.24 -25.46 -14.89
N GLY A 114 14.24 -25.90 -13.62
CA GLY A 114 15.06 -27.02 -13.13
C GLY A 114 16.52 -26.68 -12.80
N GLU A 115 16.96 -25.45 -13.03
CA GLU A 115 18.27 -24.93 -12.67
C GLU A 115 18.24 -24.30 -11.27
N ARG A 116 19.29 -24.54 -10.47
CA ARG A 116 19.46 -23.93 -9.15
C ARG A 116 20.48 -22.81 -9.20
N GLY A 117 20.19 -21.71 -8.50
CA GLY A 117 21.06 -20.55 -8.39
C GLY A 117 21.03 -19.99 -6.97
N ALA A 118 22.18 -19.50 -6.50
CA ALA A 118 22.26 -18.85 -5.19
C ALA A 118 22.05 -17.35 -5.34
N GLY A 119 21.44 -16.73 -4.33
CA GLY A 119 21.31 -15.28 -4.30
C GLY A 119 20.92 -14.77 -2.92
N ARG A 120 20.64 -13.47 -2.85
CA ARG A 120 20.10 -12.80 -1.67
C ARG A 120 18.83 -12.09 -2.07
N ILE A 121 17.84 -12.06 -1.19
CA ILE A 121 16.64 -11.24 -1.38
C ILE A 121 16.53 -10.22 -0.26
N ARG A 122 16.07 -9.03 -0.63
CA ARG A 122 15.60 -8.02 0.32
C ARG A 122 14.14 -7.71 0.01
N VAL A 123 13.23 -8.21 0.83
CA VAL A 123 11.79 -8.23 0.56
C VAL A 123 10.99 -7.82 1.79
N GLN A 124 9.79 -7.30 1.55
CA GLN A 124 8.80 -6.97 2.57
C GLN A 124 7.43 -7.46 2.11
N GLY A 125 6.60 -7.84 3.07
CA GLY A 125 5.23 -8.27 2.87
C GLY A 125 4.20 -7.28 3.41
N TYR A 126 3.01 -7.33 2.82
CA TYR A 126 1.82 -6.58 3.19
C TYR A 126 0.58 -7.39 2.79
N LEU A 127 -0.49 -7.31 3.57
CA LEU A 127 -1.79 -7.81 3.09
C LEU A 127 -2.41 -6.81 2.12
N ASN A 128 -2.86 -7.28 0.97
CA ASN A 128 -3.57 -6.45 -0.01
C ASN A 128 -5.08 -6.47 0.29
N PRO A 129 -5.69 -5.34 0.68
CA PRO A 129 -7.13 -5.29 1.00
C PRO A 129 -8.04 -5.60 -0.19
N SER A 130 -7.53 -5.43 -1.41
CA SER A 130 -8.33 -5.61 -2.63
C SER A 130 -8.65 -7.08 -2.90
N ASP A 131 -7.75 -7.99 -2.51
CA ASP A 131 -7.87 -9.43 -2.77
C ASP A 131 -7.77 -10.30 -1.50
N GLY A 132 -7.46 -9.70 -0.34
CA GLY A 132 -7.32 -10.40 0.93
C GLY A 132 -6.10 -11.34 1.00
N GLN A 133 -5.16 -11.22 0.06
CA GLN A 133 -3.96 -12.06 0.01
C GLN A 133 -2.75 -11.33 0.59
N PHE A 134 -1.80 -12.10 1.13
CA PHE A 134 -0.51 -11.56 1.55
C PHE A 134 0.38 -11.42 0.31
N HIS A 135 0.76 -10.19 -0.03
CA HIS A 135 1.70 -9.90 -1.11
C HIS A 135 3.05 -9.58 -0.51
N TRP A 136 4.11 -10.02 -1.16
CA TRP A 136 5.46 -9.67 -0.76
C TRP A 136 6.27 -9.32 -1.99
N ALA A 137 7.12 -8.31 -1.86
CA ALA A 137 7.87 -7.76 -2.98
C ALA A 137 9.21 -7.22 -2.53
N GLY A 138 10.15 -7.15 -3.46
CA GLY A 138 11.46 -6.60 -3.18
C GLY A 138 12.45 -6.83 -4.32
N THR A 139 13.71 -7.01 -3.93
CA THR A 139 14.84 -7.11 -4.85
C THR A 139 15.61 -8.39 -4.61
N ALA A 140 15.93 -9.10 -5.70
CA ALA A 140 16.86 -10.23 -5.74
C ALA A 140 18.22 -9.77 -6.26
N TYR A 141 19.25 -10.31 -5.64
CA TYR A 141 20.67 -10.11 -5.96
C TYR A 141 21.30 -11.45 -6.32
N GLY A 142 22.04 -11.48 -7.43
CA GLY A 142 22.80 -12.65 -7.87
C GLY A 142 22.86 -12.76 -9.38
N ASP A 143 23.98 -13.26 -9.90
CA ASP A 143 24.26 -13.33 -11.34
C ASP A 143 23.33 -14.33 -12.05
N ASP A 144 22.99 -15.44 -11.39
CA ASP A 144 22.03 -16.43 -11.91
C ASP A 144 20.65 -15.80 -12.12
N ILE A 145 20.17 -15.01 -11.15
CA ILE A 145 18.88 -14.32 -11.25
C ILE A 145 18.89 -13.31 -12.39
N ARG A 146 19.99 -12.56 -12.56
CA ARG A 146 20.16 -11.63 -13.67
C ARG A 146 20.12 -12.36 -15.01
N ARG A 147 20.88 -13.46 -15.15
CA ARG A 147 20.92 -14.31 -16.35
C ARG A 147 19.54 -14.84 -16.71
N TRP A 148 18.82 -15.43 -15.74
CA TRP A 148 17.47 -15.93 -15.97
C TRP A 148 16.52 -14.82 -16.40
N ARG A 149 16.62 -13.64 -15.80
CA ARG A 149 15.77 -12.52 -16.20
C ARG A 149 16.07 -12.06 -17.63
N ASP A 150 17.33 -12.02 -18.03
CA ASP A 150 17.73 -11.72 -19.42
C ASP A 150 17.24 -12.81 -20.40
N ALA A 151 17.19 -14.07 -19.94
CA ALA A 151 16.58 -15.20 -20.64
C ALA A 151 15.04 -15.20 -20.59
N ARG A 152 14.41 -14.15 -20.04
CA ARG A 152 12.95 -13.96 -19.91
C ARG A 152 12.24 -14.99 -19.01
N VAL A 153 12.98 -15.65 -18.13
CA VAL A 153 12.38 -16.41 -17.01
C VAL A 153 11.57 -15.44 -16.16
N ARG A 154 10.37 -15.88 -15.78
CA ARG A 154 9.44 -15.09 -14.96
C ARG A 154 9.15 -15.76 -13.65
N GLU A 155 8.83 -17.04 -13.66
CA GLU A 155 8.47 -17.77 -12.44
C GLU A 155 9.71 -18.42 -11.83
N VAL A 156 9.83 -18.32 -10.51
CA VAL A 156 10.92 -18.90 -9.73
C VAL A 156 10.35 -19.48 -8.44
N GLU A 157 11.01 -20.51 -7.93
CA GLU A 157 10.79 -21.01 -6.58
C GLU A 157 11.96 -20.54 -5.70
N ILE A 158 11.67 -20.00 -4.52
CA ILE A 158 12.66 -19.45 -3.60
C ILE A 158 12.63 -20.25 -2.31
N THR A 159 13.76 -20.78 -1.90
CA THR A 159 13.95 -21.49 -0.63
C THR A 159 14.89 -20.70 0.28
N ALA A 160 14.39 -20.30 1.45
CA ALA A 160 15.20 -19.63 2.47
C ALA A 160 16.11 -20.61 3.21
N VAL A 161 17.08 -20.08 3.96
CA VAL A 161 17.98 -20.87 4.83
C VAL A 161 17.18 -21.71 5.85
N SER A 162 16.01 -21.24 6.26
CA SER A 162 15.08 -21.98 7.13
C SER A 162 14.48 -23.25 6.50
N GLY A 163 14.63 -23.42 5.18
CA GLY A 163 14.03 -24.50 4.39
C GLY A 163 12.60 -24.21 3.93
N ARG A 164 12.03 -23.05 4.27
CA ARG A 164 10.72 -22.62 3.75
C ARG A 164 10.84 -22.21 2.30
N THR A 165 9.84 -22.60 1.51
CA THR A 165 9.83 -22.37 0.06
C THR A 165 8.59 -21.59 -0.36
N ALA A 166 8.76 -20.69 -1.32
CA ALA A 166 7.68 -19.89 -1.88
C ALA A 166 7.85 -19.65 -3.39
N SER A 167 6.74 -19.65 -4.14
CA SER A 167 6.73 -19.24 -5.53
C SER A 167 6.78 -17.72 -5.64
N ALA A 168 7.60 -17.21 -6.56
CA ALA A 168 7.73 -15.80 -6.83
C ALA A 168 7.88 -15.55 -8.33
N ARG A 169 7.72 -14.30 -8.72
CA ARG A 169 7.87 -13.85 -10.09
C ARG A 169 8.91 -12.74 -10.19
N LEU A 170 9.87 -12.91 -11.09
CA LEU A 170 10.82 -11.88 -11.48
C LEU A 170 10.10 -10.85 -12.37
N THR A 171 10.15 -9.57 -12.01
CA THR A 171 9.31 -8.52 -12.63
C THR A 171 10.06 -7.55 -13.50
N ASP A 172 11.05 -6.82 -12.99
CA ASP A 172 11.80 -5.81 -13.75
C ASP A 172 13.27 -5.80 -13.33
N VAL A 173 14.12 -5.27 -14.21
CA VAL A 173 15.53 -5.04 -13.91
C VAL A 173 15.66 -3.58 -13.51
N THR A 174 16.24 -3.31 -12.35
CA THR A 174 16.45 -1.94 -11.88
C THR A 174 17.55 -1.25 -12.68
N GLN A 175 17.65 0.07 -12.54
CA GLN A 175 18.75 0.85 -13.14
C GLN A 175 20.15 0.42 -12.66
N TRP A 176 20.23 -0.31 -11.53
CA TRP A 176 21.48 -0.84 -10.98
C TRP A 176 21.74 -2.29 -11.40
N GLY A 177 20.90 -2.87 -12.26
CA GLY A 177 21.06 -4.24 -12.75
C GLY A 177 20.54 -5.32 -11.81
N THR A 178 19.93 -4.97 -10.66
CA THR A 178 19.28 -5.96 -9.79
C THR A 178 17.88 -6.31 -10.30
N VAL A 179 17.33 -7.45 -9.87
CA VAL A 179 16.04 -7.93 -10.37
C VAL A 179 14.97 -7.75 -9.30
N ARG A 180 13.87 -7.09 -9.64
CA ARG A 180 12.69 -7.03 -8.78
C ARG A 180 11.95 -8.35 -8.80
N LEU A 181 11.36 -8.70 -7.66
CA LEU A 181 10.53 -9.89 -7.52
C LEU A 181 9.26 -9.58 -6.73
N VAL A 182 8.22 -10.35 -6.98
CA VAL A 182 6.94 -10.32 -6.24
C VAL A 182 6.47 -11.74 -5.97
N GLY A 183 5.76 -11.95 -4.89
CA GLY A 183 5.10 -13.21 -4.58
C GLY A 183 3.80 -12.98 -3.80
N VAL A 184 2.99 -14.02 -3.74
CA VAL A 184 1.67 -14.00 -3.09
C VAL A 184 1.55 -15.21 -2.17
N GLY A 185 0.86 -15.05 -1.05
CA GLY A 185 0.71 -16.05 -0.01
C GLY A 185 1.88 -16.07 0.97
N SER A 186 2.16 -17.24 1.55
CA SER A 186 3.19 -17.42 2.56
C SER A 186 4.58 -17.12 1.98
N PRO A 187 5.30 -16.08 2.48
CA PRO A 187 6.66 -15.78 2.04
C PRO A 187 7.64 -16.88 2.48
N PRO A 188 8.88 -16.90 1.98
CA PRO A 188 9.89 -17.87 2.39
C PRO A 188 10.49 -17.56 3.79
N PHE A 189 10.06 -16.48 4.45
CA PHE A 189 10.51 -16.04 5.78
C PHE A 189 9.41 -16.13 6.82
#